data_AF-A0A3L6Q216-F1
#
_entry.id   AF-A0A3L6Q216-F1
#
_cell.length_a   1.000
_cell.length_b   1.000
_cell.length_c   1.000
_cell.angle_alpha   90.00
_cell.angle_beta   90.00
_cell.angle_gamma   90.00
#
_symmetry.space_group_name_H-M   'P 1'
#
loop_
_entity.id
_entity.type
_entity.pdbx_description
1 polymer ?
#
loop_
_entity_poly.entity_id
_entity_poly.type
_entity_poly.pdbx_seq_one_letter_code
_entity_poly.pdbx_strand_id
1 'polypeptide(L)'
;MDDLRTLRVTCCRMHLVCSNPEVGRHIKVVGLTDMAWHTPDAYHTFVARLAQLGNLEASFIHGVNVVFRGTVITPLAVLDENIERATTCGNELAAYVAAVLLYMANGGTGVDATARQYMR
;
A
#
# COMPACT_ATOMS: atom_id res chain seq x y z
N MET A 1 19.31 4.70 33.43
CA MET A 1 19.94 4.79 32.09
C MET A 1 19.98 3.44 31.36
N ASP A 2 20.11 2.31 32.06
CA ASP A 2 20.11 0.98 31.41
C ASP A 2 18.79 0.58 30.74
N ASP A 3 17.67 1.12 31.22
CA ASP A 3 16.33 0.85 30.68
C ASP A 3 16.16 1.39 29.25
N LEU A 4 16.58 2.63 28.99
CA LEU A 4 16.56 3.23 27.64
C LEU A 4 17.48 2.49 26.66
N ARG A 5 18.62 2.00 27.15
CA ARG A 5 19.57 1.24 26.32
C ARG A 5 18.99 -0.12 25.93
N THR A 6 18.33 -0.79 26.87
CA THR A 6 17.65 -2.07 26.66
C THR A 6 16.45 -1.93 25.73
N LEU A 7 15.65 -0.86 25.91
CA LEU A 7 14.54 -0.53 25.01
C LEU A 7 15.04 -0.28 23.59
N ARG A 8 16.13 0.48 23.43
CA ARG A 8 16.73 0.75 22.11
C ARG A 8 17.17 -0.54 21.42
N VAL A 9 17.84 -1.45 22.12
CA VAL A 9 18.27 -2.75 21.56
C VAL A 9 17.07 -3.58 21.12
N THR A 10 16.04 -3.64 21.95
CA THR A 10 14.79 -4.36 21.64
C THR A 10 14.11 -3.78 20.41
N CYS A 11 13.99 -2.45 20.36
CA CYS A 11 13.38 -1.73 19.24
C CYS A 11 14.16 -1.94 17.92
N CYS A 12 15.50 -1.85 17.96
CA CYS A 12 16.34 -2.16 16.79
C CYS A 12 16.14 -3.60 16.30
N ARG A 13 15.99 -4.57 17.22
CA ARG A 13 15.81 -5.97 16.85
C ARG A 13 14.44 -6.23 16.26
N MET A 14 13.38 -5.64 16.82
CA MET A 14 12.04 -5.67 16.21
C MET A 14 12.06 -5.04 14.82
N HIS A 15 12.70 -3.88 14.67
CA HIS A 15 12.82 -3.21 13.36
C HIS A 15 13.52 -4.08 12.32
N LEU A 16 14.61 -4.75 12.71
CA LEU A 16 15.33 -5.69 11.85
C LEU A 16 14.46 -6.88 11.44
N VAL A 17 13.71 -7.45 12.40
CA VAL A 17 12.79 -8.56 12.13
C VAL A 17 11.67 -8.13 11.19
N CYS A 18 11.05 -6.96 11.40
CA CYS A 18 10.02 -6.43 10.53
C CYS A 18 10.54 -6.02 9.15
N SER A 19 11.84 -5.74 9.03
CA SER A 19 12.50 -5.44 7.75
C SER A 19 12.88 -6.70 6.96
N ASN A 20 12.71 -7.88 7.54
CA ASN A 20 12.81 -9.14 6.80
C ASN A 20 11.62 -9.25 5.82
N PRO A 21 11.83 -9.48 4.51
CA PRO A 21 10.74 -9.55 3.55
C PRO A 21 9.68 -10.62 3.88
N GLU A 22 10.08 -11.79 4.37
CA GLU A 22 9.16 -12.87 4.76
C GLU A 22 8.24 -12.41 5.90
N VAL A 23 8.79 -11.72 6.89
CA VAL A 23 8.02 -11.22 8.03
C VAL A 23 7.17 -10.02 7.62
N GLY A 24 7.78 -9.05 6.94
CA GLY A 24 7.14 -7.80 6.51
C GLY A 24 5.90 -8.05 5.63
N ARG A 25 5.95 -9.07 4.77
CA ARG A 25 4.81 -9.51 3.94
C ARG A 25 3.59 -9.96 4.73
N HIS A 26 3.78 -10.42 5.96
CA HIS A 26 2.72 -10.98 6.81
C HIS A 26 2.25 -10.03 7.91
N ILE A 27 2.82 -8.83 8.02
CA ILE A 27 2.34 -7.81 8.98
C ILE A 27 0.96 -7.30 8.54
N LYS A 28 -0.04 -7.41 9.43
CA LYS A 28 -1.39 -6.89 9.19
C LYS A 28 -1.43 -5.38 9.41
N VAL A 29 -1.61 -4.63 8.32
CA VAL A 29 -1.62 -3.17 8.33
C VAL A 29 -2.94 -2.62 8.87
N VAL A 30 -4.09 -3.25 8.57
CA VAL A 30 -5.40 -2.87 9.12
C VAL A 30 -5.43 -2.91 10.65
N GLY A 31 -4.55 -3.68 11.29
CA GLY A 31 -4.41 -3.69 12.75
C GLY A 31 -3.76 -2.44 13.35
N LEU A 32 -3.19 -1.55 12.52
CA LEU A 32 -2.42 -0.38 12.93
C LEU A 32 -3.25 0.92 12.92
N THR A 33 -4.56 0.83 13.15
CA THR A 33 -5.47 1.99 13.18
C THR A 33 -5.02 3.03 14.19
N ASP A 34 -4.59 2.61 15.38
CA ASP A 34 -4.10 3.51 16.43
C ASP A 34 -2.91 4.38 15.94
N MET A 35 -1.96 3.76 15.23
CA MET A 35 -0.83 4.45 14.62
C MET A 35 -1.29 5.45 13.54
N ALA A 36 -2.30 5.07 12.74
CA ALA A 36 -2.87 5.94 11.72
C ALA A 36 -3.54 7.19 12.31
N TRP A 37 -4.21 7.05 13.46
CA TRP A 37 -4.87 8.15 14.15
C TRP A 37 -3.90 9.09 14.87
N HIS A 38 -2.93 8.53 15.60
CA HIS A 38 -2.05 9.32 16.46
C HIS A 38 -0.78 9.80 15.78
N THR A 39 -0.29 9.06 14.78
CA THR A 39 0.99 9.34 14.10
C THR A 39 0.90 9.08 12.59
N PRO A 40 0.05 9.84 11.85
CA PRO A 40 -0.25 9.57 10.44
C PRO A 40 0.98 9.57 9.53
N ASP A 41 1.94 10.47 9.75
CA ASP A 41 3.19 10.51 8.95
C ASP A 41 4.05 9.26 9.14
N ALA A 42 4.14 8.77 10.39
CA ALA A 42 4.87 7.55 10.70
C ALA A 42 4.14 6.33 10.12
N TYR A 43 2.80 6.31 10.17
CA TYR A 43 1.97 5.28 9.57
C TYR A 43 2.20 5.22 8.05
N HIS A 44 2.10 6.33 7.33
CA HIS A 44 2.32 6.34 5.88
C HIS A 44 3.75 5.92 5.50
N THR A 45 4.76 6.33 6.29
CA THR A 45 6.15 5.90 6.09
C THR A 45 6.30 4.40 6.29
N PHE A 46 5.63 3.84 7.31
CA PHE A 46 5.69 2.42 7.61
C PHE A 46 4.98 1.57 6.55
N VAL A 47 3.78 2.00 6.12
CA VAL A 47 3.04 1.38 5.01
C VAL A 47 3.87 1.37 3.73
N ALA A 48 4.52 2.48 3.36
CA ALA A 48 5.37 2.53 2.18
C ALA A 48 6.53 1.51 2.25
N ARG A 49 7.15 1.33 3.43
CA ARG A 49 8.20 0.32 3.63
C ARG A 49 7.66 -1.11 3.50
N LEU A 50 6.50 -1.41 4.07
CA LEU A 50 5.90 -2.74 3.94
C LEU A 50 5.51 -3.05 2.48
N ALA A 51 5.03 -2.06 1.73
CA ALA A 51 4.77 -2.20 0.30
C ALA A 51 6.04 -2.60 -0.46
N GLN A 52 7.18 -1.96 -0.17
CA GLN A 52 8.49 -2.32 -0.76
C GLN A 52 8.94 -3.73 -0.41
N LEU A 53 8.55 -4.25 0.77
CA LEU A 53 8.83 -5.64 1.17
C LEU A 53 7.88 -6.65 0.49
N GLY A 54 6.88 -6.19 -0.27
CA GLY A 54 5.91 -7.01 -0.97
C GLY A 54 4.66 -7.35 -0.15
N ASN A 55 4.40 -6.61 0.94
CA ASN A 55 3.14 -6.75 1.66
C ASN A 55 1.98 -6.24 0.79
N LEU A 56 0.98 -7.10 0.55
CA LEU A 56 -0.11 -6.83 -0.39
C LEU A 56 -1.08 -5.76 0.11
N GLU A 57 -1.39 -5.81 1.41
CA GLU A 57 -2.27 -4.85 2.07
C GLU A 57 -1.62 -3.46 2.09
N ALA A 58 -0.33 -3.41 2.45
CA ALA A 58 0.44 -2.19 2.41
C ALA A 58 0.59 -1.64 0.99
N SER A 59 0.80 -2.50 -0.01
CA SER A 59 0.87 -2.10 -1.42
C SER A 59 -0.44 -1.46 -1.86
N PHE A 60 -1.58 -2.08 -1.56
CA PHE A 60 -2.89 -1.50 -1.86
C PHE A 60 -3.08 -0.12 -1.19
N ILE A 61 -2.87 -0.04 0.13
CA ILE A 61 -3.04 1.21 0.89
C ILE A 61 -2.08 2.29 0.39
N HIS A 62 -0.84 1.94 0.07
CA HIS A 62 0.14 2.89 -0.46
C HIS A 62 -0.29 3.42 -1.83
N GLY A 63 -0.69 2.53 -2.76
CA GLY A 63 -1.14 2.92 -4.09
C GLY A 63 -2.37 3.83 -4.06
N VAL A 64 -3.36 3.50 -3.21
CA VAL A 64 -4.51 4.39 -2.96
C VAL A 64 -4.03 5.74 -2.42
N ASN A 65 -3.17 5.76 -1.41
CA ASN A 65 -2.67 7.02 -0.87
C ASN A 65 -1.93 7.86 -1.93
N VAL A 66 -1.17 7.26 -2.84
CA VAL A 66 -0.49 7.98 -3.92
C VAL A 66 -1.50 8.61 -4.89
N VAL A 67 -2.51 7.85 -5.29
CA VAL A 67 -3.54 8.31 -6.24
C VAL A 67 -4.44 9.39 -5.64
N PHE A 68 -4.78 9.27 -4.37
CA PHE A 68 -5.76 10.14 -3.69
C PHE A 68 -5.12 11.24 -2.82
N ARG A 69 -3.79 11.38 -2.76
CA ARG A 69 -3.11 12.39 -1.90
C ARG A 69 -3.32 13.85 -2.31
N GLY A 70 -3.88 14.11 -3.49
CA GLY A 70 -4.08 15.46 -4.03
C GLY A 70 -5.49 16.03 -3.82
N THR A 71 -5.64 17.34 -3.98
CA THR A 71 -6.96 18.02 -4.00
C THR A 71 -7.79 17.65 -5.22
N VAL A 72 -7.14 17.19 -6.30
CA VAL A 72 -7.77 16.70 -7.53
C VAL A 72 -7.25 15.31 -7.80
N ILE A 73 -8.14 14.33 -7.80
CA ILE A 73 -7.84 12.99 -8.32
C ILE A 73 -7.58 13.19 -9.81
N THR A 74 -6.36 12.92 -10.25
CA THR A 74 -6.02 12.92 -11.69
C THR A 74 -5.94 11.46 -12.12
N PRO A 75 -7.02 10.91 -12.70
CA PRO A 75 -7.02 9.53 -13.14
C PRO A 75 -6.05 9.42 -14.33
N LEU A 76 -4.98 8.66 -14.15
CA LEU A 76 -4.01 8.38 -15.21
C LEU A 76 -4.45 7.13 -15.97
N ALA A 77 -4.21 7.12 -17.28
CA ALA A 77 -4.39 5.93 -18.11
C ALA A 77 -3.40 4.79 -17.75
N VAL A 78 -2.47 5.05 -16.84
CA VAL A 78 -1.47 4.13 -16.30
C VAL A 78 -1.69 4.04 -14.79
N LEU A 79 -1.71 2.81 -14.26
CA LEU A 79 -1.92 2.55 -12.83
C LEU A 79 -0.62 2.77 -12.03
N ASP A 80 -0.79 3.09 -10.76
CA ASP A 80 0.33 3.06 -9.81
C ASP A 80 0.83 1.61 -9.66
N GLU A 81 2.15 1.42 -9.65
CA GLU A 81 2.79 0.11 -9.58
C GLU A 81 2.35 -0.70 -8.35
N ASN A 82 2.01 -0.04 -7.24
CA ASN A 82 1.56 -0.73 -6.03
C ASN A 82 0.11 -1.22 -6.15
N ILE A 83 -0.73 -0.51 -6.93
CA ILE A 83 -2.07 -0.98 -7.29
C ILE A 83 -1.94 -2.20 -8.21
N GLU A 84 -1.10 -2.14 -9.24
CA GLU A 84 -0.86 -3.27 -10.16
C GLU A 84 -0.31 -4.51 -9.43
N ARG A 85 0.58 -4.30 -8.46
CA ARG A 85 1.12 -5.39 -7.65
C ARG A 85 0.04 -6.03 -6.78
N ALA A 86 -0.81 -5.22 -6.16
CA ALA A 86 -1.89 -5.72 -5.32
C ALA A 86 -2.93 -6.51 -6.14
N THR A 87 -3.26 -6.06 -7.36
CA THR A 87 -4.16 -6.80 -8.26
C THR A 87 -3.55 -8.12 -8.73
N THR A 88 -2.26 -8.11 -9.13
CA THR A 88 -1.54 -9.32 -9.59
C THR A 88 -1.52 -10.42 -8.53
N CYS A 89 -1.51 -10.04 -7.25
CA CYS A 89 -1.53 -10.97 -6.12
C CYS A 89 -2.94 -11.28 -5.59
N GLY A 90 -4.00 -10.92 -6.31
CA GLY A 90 -5.38 -11.35 -6.03
C GLY A 90 -6.17 -10.48 -5.06
N ASN A 91 -5.78 -9.22 -4.83
CA ASN A 91 -6.59 -8.31 -4.01
C ASN A 91 -7.78 -7.77 -4.80
N GLU A 92 -8.99 -8.25 -4.48
CA GLU A 92 -10.24 -7.88 -5.15
C GLU A 92 -10.56 -6.38 -5.08
N LEU A 93 -10.31 -5.76 -3.91
CA LEU A 93 -10.56 -4.33 -3.73
C LEU A 93 -9.58 -3.49 -4.57
N ALA A 94 -8.33 -3.95 -4.70
CA ALA A 94 -7.36 -3.34 -5.60
C ALA A 94 -7.83 -3.42 -7.05
N ALA A 95 -8.42 -4.54 -7.46
CA ALA A 95 -8.91 -4.74 -8.82
C ALA A 95 -10.09 -3.81 -9.12
N TYR A 96 -11.02 -3.66 -8.16
CA TYR A 96 -12.11 -2.70 -8.27
C TYR A 96 -11.61 -1.25 -8.39
N VAL A 97 -10.69 -0.84 -7.50
CA VAL A 97 -10.11 0.51 -7.55
C VAL A 97 -9.37 0.75 -8.86
N ALA A 98 -8.59 -0.22 -9.35
CA ALA A 98 -7.91 -0.15 -10.63
C ALA A 98 -8.89 0.07 -11.79
N ALA A 99 -9.99 -0.68 -11.82
CA ALA A 99 -11.02 -0.54 -12.85
C ALA A 99 -11.67 0.85 -12.84
N VAL A 100 -11.99 1.39 -11.65
CA VAL A 100 -12.55 2.74 -11.51
C VAL A 100 -11.58 3.82 -11.98
N LEU A 101 -10.29 3.72 -11.61
CA LEU A 101 -9.27 4.69 -12.03
C LEU A 101 -9.06 4.70 -13.54
N LEU A 102 -8.96 3.52 -14.16
CA LEU A 102 -8.81 3.38 -15.60
C LEU A 102 -10.04 3.92 -16.35
N TYR A 103 -11.25 3.63 -15.85
CA TYR A 103 -12.48 4.17 -16.42
C TYR A 103 -12.52 5.70 -16.35
N MET A 104 -12.18 6.29 -15.19
CA MET A 104 -12.15 7.75 -15.02
C MET A 104 -11.10 8.43 -15.90
N ALA A 105 -10.02 7.74 -16.27
CA ALA A 105 -8.98 8.28 -17.16
C ALA A 105 -9.47 8.45 -18.60
N ASN A 106 -10.55 7.77 -18.99
CA ASN A 106 -11.14 7.83 -20.33
C ASN A 106 -10.11 7.67 -21.46
N GLY A 107 -9.14 6.76 -21.28
CA GLY A 107 -7.98 6.58 -22.16
C GLY A 107 -8.27 5.85 -23.48
N GLY A 108 -9.55 5.63 -23.80
CA GLY A 108 -10.01 4.92 -25.00
C GLY A 108 -10.10 3.40 -24.83
N THR A 109 -10.46 2.73 -25.92
CA THR A 109 -10.91 1.33 -25.93
C THR A 109 -9.91 0.32 -25.36
N GLY A 110 -8.61 0.59 -25.48
CA GLY A 110 -7.56 -0.25 -24.89
C GLY A 110 -7.56 -0.19 -23.37
N VAL A 111 -7.70 1.00 -22.79
CA VAL A 111 -7.79 1.21 -21.34
C VAL A 111 -9.09 0.61 -20.79
N ASP A 112 -10.20 0.72 -21.53
CA ASP A 112 -11.49 0.11 -21.16
C ASP A 112 -11.44 -1.43 -21.16
N ALA A 113 -10.65 -2.02 -22.05
CA ALA A 113 -10.43 -3.46 -22.08
C ALA A 113 -9.65 -3.93 -20.84
N THR A 114 -8.60 -3.20 -20.46
CA THR A 114 -7.83 -3.45 -19.23
C THR A 114 -8.71 -3.29 -17.98
N ALA A 115 -9.54 -2.24 -17.90
CA ALA A 115 -10.48 -2.05 -16.80
C ALA A 115 -11.44 -3.25 -16.67
N ARG A 116 -11.96 -3.77 -17.79
CA ARG A 116 -12.81 -4.97 -17.81
C ARG A 116 -12.11 -6.25 -17.36
N GLN A 117 -10.80 -6.36 -17.56
CA GLN A 117 -10.04 -7.52 -17.09
C GLN A 117 -10.00 -7.60 -15.56
N TYR A 118 -10.00 -6.47 -14.87
CA TYR A 118 -10.01 -6.39 -13.40
C TYR A 118 -11.41 -6.63 -12.77
N MET A 119 -12.49 -6.69 -13.56
CA MET A 119 -13.86 -6.91 -13.05
C MET A 119 -14.34 -8.37 -13.14
N ARG A 120 -13.44 -9.32 -13.44
CA ARG A 120 -13.75 -10.76 -13.53
C ARG A 120 -13.45 -11.47 -12.23
#